data_AF-A0A644WWR1-F1
#
_entry.id   AF-A0A644WWR1-F1
#
_cell.length_a   1.000
_cell.length_b   1.000
_cell.length_c   1.000
_cell.angle_alpha   90.00
_cell.angle_beta   90.00
_cell.angle_gamma   90.00
#
_symmetry.space_group_name_H-M   'P 1'
#
loop_
_entity.id
_entity.type
_entity.pdbx_description
1 polymer ?
#
loop_
_entity_poly.entity_id
_entity_poly.type
_entity_poly.pdbx_seq_one_letter_code
_entity_poly.pdbx_strand_id
1 'polypeptide(L)'
;MYDGLPEACLTLMPSDGRLIYIERGQSGYHTSNWDTGDSIQNRRIADTYNQKNGIAREQEEAMLNGSLFGWDVPAADPKFHENQPAPEVNSGYAIIRRASIGGIEIVLGQNVKRTEMHVTWRRTPANERNGTPDYYWGHYFENELSAVADFNNRVEKEKLDSKDYAKVRYRSEPPKRTGEER
;
A
#
# COMPACT_ATOMS: atom_id res chain seq x y z
N MET A 1 -6.80 3.29 -26.65
CA MET A 1 -6.02 2.27 -25.90
C MET A 1 -4.95 2.88 -25.01
N TYR A 2 -4.90 4.20 -24.85
CA TYR A 2 -4.11 4.87 -23.80
C TYR A 2 -4.81 6.18 -23.44
N ASP A 3 -6.13 6.08 -23.29
CA ASP A 3 -7.02 7.23 -23.33
C ASP A 3 -6.79 8.06 -22.07
N GLY A 4 -6.44 9.34 -22.25
CA GLY A 4 -6.10 10.23 -21.16
C GLY A 4 -4.64 10.20 -20.71
N LEU A 5 -3.73 9.47 -21.37
CA LEU A 5 -2.28 9.59 -21.16
C LEU A 5 -1.64 10.58 -22.16
N PRO A 6 -0.62 11.37 -21.75
CA PRO A 6 0.12 12.25 -22.65
C PRO A 6 1.00 11.46 -23.62
N GLU A 7 1.46 12.07 -24.72
CA GLU A 7 2.39 11.41 -25.64
C GLU A 7 3.74 11.09 -24.98
N ALA A 8 4.23 11.99 -24.14
CA ALA A 8 5.42 11.81 -23.34
C ALA A 8 5.36 12.62 -22.04
N CYS A 9 6.18 12.25 -21.05
CA CYS A 9 6.38 13.03 -19.83
C CYS A 9 7.83 12.94 -19.33
N LEU A 10 8.22 13.87 -18.45
CA LEU A 10 9.43 13.74 -17.64
C LEU A 10 9.07 13.31 -16.22
N THR A 11 9.87 12.44 -15.63
CA THR A 11 9.71 12.04 -14.22
C THR A 11 11.06 11.65 -13.62
N LEU A 12 11.07 11.19 -12.37
CA LEU A 12 12.26 10.73 -11.68
C LEU A 12 12.23 9.22 -11.53
N MET A 13 13.38 8.58 -11.77
CA MET A 13 13.58 7.18 -11.48
C MET A 13 13.50 6.94 -9.96
N PRO A 14 12.58 6.08 -9.46
CA PRO A 14 12.40 5.89 -8.01
C PRO A 14 13.66 5.36 -7.29
N SER A 15 14.51 4.60 -7.98
CA SER A 15 15.68 3.97 -7.37
C SER A 15 16.84 4.93 -7.10
N ASP A 16 17.01 5.95 -7.95
CA ASP A 16 18.23 6.78 -7.94
C ASP A 16 17.99 8.28 -8.22
N GLY A 17 16.75 8.70 -8.50
CA GLY A 17 16.40 10.09 -8.70
C GLY A 17 16.85 10.71 -10.03
N ARG A 18 17.31 9.90 -10.99
CA ARG A 18 17.64 10.36 -12.35
C ARG A 18 16.40 10.91 -13.04
N LEU A 19 16.57 11.98 -13.81
CA LEU A 19 15.54 12.52 -14.69
C LEU A 19 15.40 11.61 -15.91
N ILE A 20 14.20 11.07 -16.10
CA ILE A 20 13.87 10.16 -17.20
C ILE A 20 12.76 10.75 -18.06
N TYR A 21 12.83 10.43 -19.35
CA TYR A 21 11.83 10.74 -20.36
C TYR A 21 11.12 9.45 -20.76
N ILE A 22 9.79 9.51 -20.74
CA ILE A 22 8.92 8.35 -21.00
C ILE A 22 8.03 8.70 -22.18
N GLU A 23 7.99 7.81 -23.17
CA GLU A 23 7.06 7.86 -24.29
C GLU A 23 5.97 6.82 -24.10
N ARG A 24 4.72 7.24 -24.33
CA ARG A 24 3.56 6.39 -24.10
C ARG A 24 3.57 5.17 -25.00
N GLY A 25 3.32 4.00 -24.42
CA GLY A 25 3.30 2.73 -25.14
C GLY A 25 4.68 2.14 -25.43
N GLN A 26 5.78 2.82 -25.07
CA GLN A 26 7.13 2.26 -25.17
C GLN A 26 7.48 1.48 -23.89
N SER A 27 8.18 0.37 -24.05
CA SER A 27 8.71 -0.38 -22.90
C SER A 27 9.97 0.30 -22.38
N GLY A 28 10.03 0.61 -21.09
CA GLY A 28 11.15 1.31 -20.48
C GLY A 28 11.13 2.82 -20.71
N TYR A 29 12.28 3.45 -20.51
CA TYR A 29 12.45 4.89 -20.46
C TYR A 29 13.82 5.29 -20.99
N HIS A 30 13.99 6.59 -21.29
CA HIS A 30 15.27 7.17 -21.65
C HIS A 30 15.78 8.06 -20.53
N THR A 31 17.09 8.03 -20.26
CA THR A 31 17.69 9.08 -19.41
C THR A 31 17.59 10.42 -20.14
N SER A 32 17.08 11.45 -19.48
CA SER A 32 16.97 12.78 -20.05
C SER A 32 18.36 13.44 -20.16
N ASN A 33 18.60 14.16 -21.24
CA ASN A 33 19.78 15.01 -21.39
C ASN A 33 19.76 16.25 -20.47
N TRP A 34 18.63 16.52 -19.81
CA TRP A 34 18.50 17.57 -18.79
C TRP A 34 18.74 17.06 -17.37
N ASP A 35 19.10 15.78 -17.20
CA ASP A 35 19.48 15.23 -15.91
C ASP A 35 20.70 15.99 -15.33
N THR A 36 20.57 16.47 -14.09
CA THR A 36 21.64 17.23 -13.42
C THR A 36 22.44 16.40 -12.42
N GLY A 37 22.04 15.15 -12.18
CA GLY A 37 22.55 14.30 -11.11
C GLY A 37 22.06 14.68 -9.70
N ASP A 38 21.26 15.75 -9.55
CA ASP A 38 20.65 16.18 -8.30
C ASP A 38 19.13 15.96 -8.36
N SER A 39 18.61 15.09 -7.49
CA SER A 39 17.20 14.69 -7.51
C SER A 39 16.23 15.86 -7.21
N ILE A 40 16.63 16.83 -6.39
CA ILE A 40 15.80 18.00 -6.08
C ILE A 40 15.70 18.91 -7.31
N GLN A 41 16.80 19.14 -8.00
CA GLN A 41 16.81 19.90 -9.25
C GLN A 41 16.06 19.18 -10.36
N ASN A 42 16.30 17.88 -10.53
CA ASN A 42 15.59 17.05 -11.49
C ASN A 42 14.08 17.10 -11.31
N ARG A 43 13.59 17.04 -10.05
CA ARG A 43 12.15 17.13 -9.76
C ARG A 43 11.57 18.45 -10.25
N ARG A 44 12.26 19.57 -10.03
CA ARG A 44 11.83 20.88 -10.52
C ARG A 44 11.78 20.95 -12.05
N ILE A 45 12.73 20.30 -12.73
CA ILE A 45 12.77 20.23 -14.20
C ILE A 45 11.57 19.43 -14.71
N ALA A 46 11.31 18.26 -14.15
CA ALA A 46 10.17 17.42 -14.49
C ALA A 46 8.83 18.15 -14.25
N ASP A 47 8.65 18.76 -13.06
CA ASP A 47 7.45 19.52 -12.71
C ASP A 47 7.21 20.67 -13.71
N THR A 48 8.25 21.44 -14.02
CA THR A 48 8.14 22.57 -14.94
C THR A 48 7.78 22.12 -16.35
N TYR A 49 8.39 21.03 -16.83
CA TYR A 49 8.08 20.47 -18.14
C TYR A 49 6.64 19.93 -18.18
N ASN A 50 6.25 19.11 -17.21
CA ASN A 50 4.92 18.50 -17.16
C ASN A 50 3.83 19.57 -17.04
N GLN A 51 4.02 20.57 -16.17
CA GLN A 51 3.09 21.68 -16.02
C GLN A 51 2.91 22.47 -17.32
N LYS A 52 4.01 22.78 -18.03
CA LYS A 52 3.95 23.48 -19.33
C LYS A 52 3.23 22.69 -20.41
N ASN A 53 3.28 21.36 -20.34
CA ASN A 53 2.60 20.47 -21.28
C ASN A 53 1.21 20.02 -20.80
N GLY A 54 0.70 20.58 -19.69
CA GLY A 54 -0.63 20.24 -19.17
C GLY A 54 -0.74 18.81 -18.63
N ILE A 55 0.37 18.21 -18.22
CA ILE A 55 0.43 16.84 -17.70
C ILE A 55 0.11 16.87 -16.21
N ALA A 56 -0.98 16.20 -15.84
CA ALA A 56 -1.39 16.02 -14.44
C ALA A 56 -0.48 15.02 -13.72
N ARG A 57 -0.46 15.08 -12.39
CA ARG A 57 0.40 14.20 -11.58
C ARG A 57 0.02 12.73 -11.77
N GLU A 58 -1.27 12.44 -11.85
CA GLU A 58 -1.81 11.10 -12.05
C GLU A 58 -1.41 10.54 -13.42
N GLN A 59 -1.32 11.40 -14.44
CA GLN A 59 -0.82 11.03 -15.75
C GLN A 59 0.68 10.73 -15.72
N GLU A 60 1.48 11.54 -15.01
CA GLU A 60 2.92 11.27 -14.83
C GLU A 60 3.16 9.93 -14.11
N GLU A 61 2.44 9.67 -13.02
CA GLU A 61 2.56 8.41 -12.27
C GLU A 61 2.11 7.21 -13.12
N ALA A 62 1.03 7.34 -13.90
CA ALA A 62 0.58 6.30 -14.81
C ALA A 62 1.59 6.03 -15.95
N MET A 63 2.21 7.08 -16.50
CA MET A 63 3.29 6.95 -17.48
C MET A 63 4.49 6.20 -16.90
N LEU A 64 4.89 6.52 -15.67
CA LEU A 64 5.98 5.83 -14.97
C LEU A 64 5.66 4.35 -14.78
N ASN A 65 4.48 4.02 -14.25
CA ASN A 65 4.08 2.63 -14.03
C ASN A 65 3.98 1.85 -15.35
N GLY A 66 3.44 2.45 -16.40
CA GLY A 66 3.40 1.85 -17.73
C GLY A 66 4.79 1.54 -18.28
N SER A 67 5.74 2.48 -18.12
CA SER A 67 7.12 2.31 -18.58
C SER A 67 7.89 1.20 -17.83
N LEU A 68 7.62 1.03 -16.53
CA LEU A 68 8.34 0.11 -15.65
C LEU A 68 7.73 -1.30 -15.62
N PHE A 69 6.39 -1.39 -15.68
CA PHE A 69 5.65 -2.62 -15.42
C PHE A 69 4.80 -3.09 -16.61
N GLY A 70 4.83 -2.35 -17.72
CA GLY A 70 4.00 -2.59 -18.89
C GLY A 70 2.68 -1.81 -18.84
N TRP A 71 2.14 -1.49 -20.00
CA TRP A 71 1.00 -0.58 -20.13
C TRP A 71 -0.37 -1.21 -19.87
N ASP A 72 -0.43 -2.54 -19.76
CA ASP A 72 -1.67 -3.29 -19.50
C ASP A 72 -2.01 -3.39 -17.99
N VAL A 73 -1.14 -2.88 -17.10
CA VAL A 73 -1.38 -2.94 -15.66
C VAL A 73 -2.34 -1.82 -15.21
N PRO A 74 -3.20 -2.05 -14.20
CA PRO A 74 -4.11 -1.01 -13.71
C PRO A 74 -3.41 0.29 -13.29
N ALA A 75 -2.20 0.21 -12.76
CA ALA A 75 -1.42 1.38 -12.34
C ALA A 75 -0.95 2.27 -13.51
N ALA A 76 -1.06 1.80 -14.76
CA ALA A 76 -0.80 2.60 -15.97
C ALA A 76 -2.05 3.35 -16.47
N ASP A 77 -3.18 3.27 -15.75
CA ASP A 77 -4.38 4.09 -16.00
C ASP A 77 -4.34 5.35 -15.12
N PRO A 78 -4.39 6.57 -15.68
CA PRO A 78 -4.41 7.80 -14.89
C PRO A 78 -5.65 7.94 -13.99
N LYS A 79 -6.71 7.17 -14.26
CA LYS A 79 -7.93 7.13 -13.42
C LYS A 79 -7.90 6.04 -12.36
N PHE A 80 -6.80 5.30 -12.25
CA PHE A 80 -6.68 4.21 -11.29
C PHE A 80 -6.89 4.69 -9.84
N HIS A 81 -6.30 5.84 -9.50
CA HIS A 81 -6.41 6.41 -8.15
C HIS A 81 -7.77 7.09 -7.88
N GLU A 82 -8.45 7.60 -8.91
CA GLU A 82 -9.80 8.20 -8.78
C GLU A 82 -10.84 7.16 -8.33
N ASN A 83 -10.60 5.89 -8.64
CA ASN A 83 -11.49 4.77 -8.29
C ASN A 83 -11.08 4.03 -7.01
N GLN A 84 -10.03 4.47 -6.29
CA GLN A 84 -9.72 3.89 -4.99
C GLN A 84 -10.56 4.57 -3.90
N PRO A 85 -11.21 3.80 -3.01
CA PRO A 85 -11.83 4.40 -1.83
C PRO A 85 -10.76 5.16 -1.06
N ALA A 86 -11.14 6.33 -0.52
CA ALA A 86 -10.24 7.12 0.32
C ALA A 86 -9.62 6.19 1.38
N PRO A 87 -8.29 6.28 1.61
CA PRO A 87 -7.63 5.41 2.55
C PRO A 87 -8.31 5.54 3.91
N GLU A 88 -8.57 4.41 4.55
CA GLU A 88 -9.09 4.38 5.91
C GLU A 88 -8.07 5.09 6.82
N VAL A 89 -8.50 6.12 7.55
CA VAL A 89 -7.62 6.89 8.44
C VAL A 89 -8.08 6.71 9.88
N ASN A 90 -7.16 6.29 10.74
CA ASN A 90 -7.35 6.29 12.19
C ASN A 90 -6.32 7.23 12.83
N SER A 91 -6.78 8.18 13.65
CA SER A 91 -5.91 9.06 14.45
C SER A 91 -4.81 9.78 13.65
N GLY A 92 -5.06 10.12 12.38
CA GLY A 92 -4.08 10.76 11.48
C GLY A 92 -3.12 9.81 10.77
N TYR A 93 -3.34 8.50 10.85
CA TYR A 93 -2.57 7.48 10.15
C TYR A 93 -3.46 6.75 9.13
N ALA A 94 -3.06 6.76 7.86
CA ALA A 94 -3.70 5.99 6.80
C ALA A 94 -3.33 4.51 6.96
N ILE A 95 -4.33 3.62 6.93
CA ILE A 95 -4.12 2.17 7.01
C ILE A 95 -3.57 1.67 5.68
N ILE A 96 -2.30 1.23 5.69
CA ILE A 96 -1.54 0.82 4.50
C ILE A 96 -1.38 -0.70 4.40
N ARG A 97 -1.55 -1.44 5.50
CA ARG A 97 -1.55 -2.92 5.51
C ARG A 97 -2.51 -3.46 6.56
N ARG A 98 -3.12 -4.60 6.27
CA ARG A 98 -4.02 -5.33 7.18
C ARG A 98 -3.82 -6.83 7.09
N ALA A 99 -4.02 -7.53 8.20
CA ALA A 99 -4.07 -8.98 8.28
C ALA A 99 -5.17 -9.42 9.26
N SER A 100 -6.12 -10.20 8.78
CA SER A 100 -7.21 -10.76 9.59
C SER A 100 -6.81 -12.14 10.12
N ILE A 101 -6.86 -12.34 11.43
CA ILE A 101 -6.47 -13.58 12.10
C ILE A 101 -7.30 -13.77 13.38
N GLY A 102 -7.88 -14.95 13.58
CA GLY A 102 -8.56 -15.27 14.84
C GLY A 102 -9.74 -14.35 15.21
N GLY A 103 -10.41 -13.72 14.23
CA GLY A 103 -11.50 -12.77 14.46
C GLY A 103 -11.05 -11.35 14.83
N ILE A 104 -9.75 -11.09 14.85
CA ILE A 104 -9.17 -9.75 14.96
C ILE A 104 -8.47 -9.37 13.64
N GLU A 105 -8.12 -8.10 13.54
CA GLU A 105 -7.21 -7.57 12.53
C GLU A 105 -6.01 -6.93 13.19
N ILE A 106 -4.85 -7.12 12.58
CA ILE A 106 -3.65 -6.34 12.84
C ILE A 106 -3.45 -5.44 11.63
N VAL A 107 -3.23 -4.16 11.88
CA VAL A 107 -3.04 -3.15 10.83
C VAL A 107 -1.73 -2.41 11.00
N LEU A 108 -1.18 -1.92 9.89
CA LEU A 108 -0.07 -0.97 9.83
C LEU A 108 -0.61 0.33 9.23
N GLY A 109 -0.36 1.44 9.91
CA GLY A 109 -0.71 2.78 9.46
C GLY A 109 0.53 3.66 9.27
N GLN A 110 0.46 4.59 8.32
CA GLN A 110 1.46 5.62 8.08
C GLN A 110 0.85 7.00 8.33
N ASN A 111 1.57 7.88 9.02
CA ASN A 111 1.07 9.22 9.32
C ASN A 111 0.92 10.04 8.05
N VAL A 112 -0.25 10.65 7.85
CA VAL A 112 -0.57 11.38 6.60
C VAL A 112 0.22 12.69 6.42
N LYS A 113 0.85 13.19 7.49
CA LYS A 113 1.68 14.42 7.45
C LYS A 113 3.18 14.14 7.60
N ARG A 114 3.54 12.99 8.17
CA ARG A 114 4.92 12.61 8.51
C ARG A 114 5.17 11.19 8.04
N THR A 115 5.56 11.03 6.78
CA THR A 115 5.65 9.72 6.12
C THR A 115 6.67 8.78 6.78
N GLU A 116 7.58 9.28 7.61
CA GLU A 116 8.48 8.49 8.43
C GLU A 116 7.80 7.82 9.64
N MET A 117 6.68 8.39 10.10
CA MET A 117 5.96 7.92 11.30
C MET A 117 4.95 6.84 10.96
N HIS A 118 5.07 5.71 11.65
CA HIS A 118 4.24 4.53 11.45
C HIS A 118 3.62 4.06 12.77
N VAL A 119 2.55 3.27 12.67
CA VAL A 119 1.87 2.69 13.84
C VAL A 119 1.30 1.33 13.50
N THR A 120 1.29 0.40 14.45
CA THR A 120 0.53 -0.85 14.33
C THR A 120 -0.59 -0.89 15.35
N TRP A 121 -1.80 -1.25 14.93
CA TRP A 121 -2.95 -1.41 15.83
C TRP A 121 -3.55 -2.82 15.73
N ARG A 122 -4.32 -3.18 16.75
CA ARG A 122 -5.31 -4.25 16.66
C ARG A 122 -6.70 -3.66 16.51
N ARG A 123 -7.59 -4.45 15.93
CA ARG A 123 -9.01 -4.17 15.76
C ARG A 123 -9.79 -5.47 15.90
N THR A 124 -10.96 -5.44 16.50
CA THR A 124 -11.87 -6.60 16.51
C THR A 124 -13.13 -6.22 15.74
N PRO A 125 -13.25 -6.59 14.45
CA PRO A 125 -14.41 -6.23 13.63
C PRO A 125 -15.76 -6.62 14.25
N ALA A 126 -15.80 -7.72 15.01
CA ALA A 126 -17.00 -8.18 15.70
C ALA A 126 -17.51 -7.22 16.80
N ASN A 127 -16.64 -6.35 17.32
CA ASN A 127 -16.98 -5.40 18.39
C ASN A 127 -17.48 -4.05 17.87
N GLU A 128 -17.51 -3.87 16.55
CA GLU A 128 -17.83 -2.58 15.95
C GLU A 128 -19.31 -2.28 16.03
N ARG A 129 -19.58 -1.05 16.48
CA ARG A 129 -20.94 -0.51 16.55
C ARG A 129 -21.07 0.57 15.50
N ASN A 130 -22.14 0.48 14.70
CA ASN A 130 -22.47 1.47 13.67
C ASN A 130 -21.33 1.74 12.67
N GLY A 131 -20.52 0.72 12.37
CA GLY A 131 -19.41 0.82 11.41
C GLY A 131 -18.25 1.72 11.86
N THR A 132 -18.14 2.06 13.15
CA THR A 132 -16.97 2.77 13.69
C THR A 132 -15.89 1.76 14.07
N PRO A 133 -14.71 1.79 13.43
CA PRO A 133 -13.62 0.89 13.78
C PRO A 133 -13.09 1.14 15.19
N ASP A 134 -12.96 0.07 15.97
CA ASP A 134 -12.38 0.11 17.32
C ASP A 134 -10.92 -0.35 17.27
N TYR A 135 -10.01 0.60 17.12
CA TYR A 135 -8.57 0.37 17.12
C TYR A 135 -7.97 0.52 18.51
N TYR A 136 -7.16 -0.46 18.92
CA TYR A 136 -6.55 -0.49 20.24
C TYR A 136 -5.13 -1.08 20.22
N TRP A 137 -4.41 -0.87 21.33
CA TRP A 137 -3.02 -1.32 21.55
C TRP A 137 -2.09 -0.92 20.40
N GLY A 138 -1.93 0.39 20.23
CA GLY A 138 -1.07 1.01 19.22
C GLY A 138 0.41 0.99 19.59
N HIS A 139 1.28 0.52 18.70
CA HIS A 139 2.73 0.70 18.82
C HIS A 139 3.20 1.67 17.74
N TYR A 140 3.94 2.71 18.12
CA TYR A 140 4.38 3.80 17.22
C TYR A 140 5.87 3.67 16.89
N PHE A 141 6.23 4.01 15.66
CA PHE A 141 7.57 3.84 15.11
C PHE A 141 7.99 5.05 14.27
N GLU A 142 9.29 5.35 14.27
CA GLU A 142 9.88 6.45 13.49
C GLU A 142 10.47 5.98 12.15
N ASN A 143 10.30 4.69 11.82
CA ASN A 143 10.72 4.11 10.55
C ASN A 143 9.81 2.94 10.15
N GLU A 144 9.67 2.74 8.84
CA GLU A 144 8.83 1.69 8.27
C GLU A 144 9.32 0.29 8.65
N LEU A 145 10.63 0.05 8.63
CA LEU A 145 11.20 -1.28 8.83
C LEU A 145 10.83 -1.89 10.19
N SER A 146 10.90 -1.07 11.25
CA SER A 146 10.54 -1.47 12.60
C SER A 146 9.03 -1.71 12.74
N ALA A 147 8.22 -0.88 12.08
CA ALA A 147 6.77 -1.04 12.08
C ALA A 147 6.32 -2.31 11.34
N VAL A 148 6.95 -2.60 10.20
CA VAL A 148 6.72 -3.84 9.43
C VAL A 148 7.16 -5.07 10.23
N ALA A 149 8.28 -5.00 10.93
CA ALA A 149 8.74 -6.08 11.80
C ALA A 149 7.74 -6.35 12.94
N ASP A 150 7.28 -5.31 13.64
CA ASP A 150 6.24 -5.44 14.67
C ASP A 150 4.93 -6.00 14.11
N PHE A 151 4.47 -5.49 12.96
CA PHE A 151 3.28 -6.00 12.28
C PHE A 151 3.39 -7.52 12.01
N ASN A 152 4.49 -7.95 11.38
CA ASN A 152 4.71 -9.37 11.06
C ASN A 152 4.78 -10.21 12.34
N ASN A 153 5.48 -9.75 13.37
CA ASN A 153 5.59 -10.46 14.65
C ASN A 153 4.24 -10.61 15.36
N ARG A 154 3.41 -9.56 15.36
CA ARG A 154 2.06 -9.61 15.93
C ARG A 154 1.18 -10.61 15.17
N VAL A 155 1.28 -10.63 13.83
CA VAL A 155 0.51 -11.56 12.98
C VAL A 155 0.91 -13.01 13.25
N GLU A 156 2.21 -13.31 13.31
CA GLU A 156 2.68 -14.68 13.56
C GLU A 156 2.33 -15.15 14.98
N LYS A 157 2.43 -14.27 15.97
CA LYS A 157 2.00 -14.59 17.34
C LYS A 157 0.52 -14.97 17.39
N GLU A 158 -0.37 -14.19 16.77
CA GLU A 158 -1.80 -14.49 16.75
C GLU A 158 -2.14 -15.77 15.96
N LYS A 159 -1.38 -16.07 14.90
CA LYS A 159 -1.50 -17.37 14.19
C LYS A 159 -1.15 -18.55 15.10
N LEU A 160 -0.08 -18.43 15.88
CA LEU A 160 0.33 -19.47 16.82
C LEU A 160 -0.73 -19.65 17.92
N ASP A 161 -1.14 -18.56 18.57
CA ASP A 161 -2.14 -18.58 19.64
C ASP A 161 -3.47 -19.15 19.13
N SER A 162 -3.91 -18.79 17.92
CA SER A 162 -5.12 -19.33 17.29
C SER A 162 -5.02 -20.82 16.98
N LYS A 163 -3.85 -21.32 16.57
CA LYS A 163 -3.62 -22.77 16.31
C LYS A 163 -3.63 -23.56 17.60
N ASP A 164 -2.98 -23.05 18.65
CA ASP A 164 -2.95 -23.70 19.96
C ASP A 164 -4.35 -23.75 20.57
N TYR A 165 -5.12 -22.66 20.46
CA TYR A 165 -6.52 -22.64 20.87
C TYR A 165 -7.36 -23.70 20.15
N ALA A 166 -7.24 -23.81 18.82
CA ALA A 166 -7.96 -24.83 18.04
C ALA A 166 -7.56 -26.26 18.45
N LYS A 167 -6.28 -26.50 18.74
CA LYS A 167 -5.77 -27.81 19.17
C LYS A 167 -6.25 -28.21 20.56
N VAL A 168 -6.30 -27.26 21.50
CA VAL A 168 -6.87 -27.50 22.84
C VAL A 168 -8.35 -27.84 22.72
N ARG A 169 -9.11 -27.06 21.95
CA ARG A 169 -10.54 -27.32 21.71
C ARG A 169 -10.81 -28.69 21.08
N TYR A 170 -10.03 -29.09 20.08
CA TYR A 170 -10.15 -30.42 19.49
C TYR A 170 -9.92 -31.54 20.50
N ARG A 171 -8.97 -31.35 21.44
CA ARG A 171 -8.67 -32.33 22.49
C ARG A 171 -9.72 -32.39 23.60
N SER A 172 -10.49 -31.31 23.80
CA SER A 172 -11.49 -31.23 24.87
C SER A 172 -12.92 -31.52 24.41
N GLU A 173 -13.20 -31.57 23.10
CA GLU A 173 -14.49 -32.02 22.58
C GLU A 173 -14.61 -33.55 22.71
N PRO A 174 -15.64 -34.09 23.40
CA PRO A 174 -15.84 -35.54 23.47
C PRO A 174 -16.13 -36.09 22.06
N PRO A 175 -15.66 -37.31 21.74
CA PRO A 175 -15.89 -37.90 20.43
C PRO A 175 -17.39 -37.93 20.15
N LYS A 176 -17.79 -37.40 18.99
CA LYS A 176 -19.18 -37.47 18.52
C LYS A 176 -19.59 -38.94 18.56
N ARG A 177 -20.53 -39.31 19.44
CA ARG A 177 -21.17 -40.61 19.40
C ARG A 177 -21.87 -40.71 18.05
N THR A 178 -21.24 -41.37 17.09
CA THR A 178 -21.91 -41.89 15.91
C THR A 178 -22.95 -42.87 16.42
N GLY A 179 -24.21 -42.45 16.42
CA GLY A 179 -25.32 -43.37 16.62
C GLY A 179 -25.26 -44.38 15.49
N GLU A 180 -24.95 -45.62 15.82
CA GLU A 180 -25.33 -46.75 14.98
C GLU A 180 -26.86 -46.87 15.09
N GLU A 181 -27.56 -46.38 14.07
CA GLU A 181 -28.88 -46.91 13.73
C GLU A 181 -28.72 -48.38 13.35
N ARG A 182 -29.25 -49.28 14.19
CA ARG A 182 -29.93 -50.51 13.78
C ARG A 182 -30.68 -51.15 14.95
#